data_AF-A0A2Z5USC1-F1
#
_entry.id   AF-A0A2Z5USC1-F1
#
_cell.length_a   1.000
_cell.length_b   1.000
_cell.length_c   1.000
_cell.angle_alpha   90.00
_cell.angle_beta   90.00
_cell.angle_gamma   90.00
#
_symmetry.space_group_name_H-M   'P 1'
#
loop_
_entity.id
_entity.type
_entity.pdbx_description
1 polymer ?
#
loop_
_entity_poly.entity_id
_entity_poly.type
_entity_poly.pdbx_seq_one_letter_code
_entity_poly.pdbx_strand_id
1 'polypeptide(L)'
;MQQSPKYGAEPGVKIYSHLSDHFASFGSRIMSATAGEAPYVLDGLVLGVENLPLHEHYTDTGGATDHVFALCHLLGFRFAPRLRDIADRKLGSIAAPSAYKGIECLMGRTIKTAAIKADWDDIVRIVASIKEWTVAPSVILRKLAAYKRQNRLDFALAELGRIERTLFTLDWLEQPALRRACQAGLNKGEARHTLAAAIYTNRQGRFTDRSLENQEFRASGLNLLIAAISYWNTIYLDRAVQHLNGAGTTCDPALLAHLSPMGWAHISLTGDYLWEQARRLPTGEFHPLNDSMAHLKLVVCPPSAPMAQI
;
A
#
# COMPACT_ATOMS: atom_id res chain seq x y z
N MET A 1 6.00 -6.46 1.73
CA MET A 1 6.36 -7.85 1.41
C MET A 1 5.47 -8.75 2.24
N GLN A 2 4.54 -9.47 1.61
CA GLN A 2 3.74 -10.49 2.29
C GLN A 2 4.09 -11.84 1.68
N GLN A 3 5.06 -12.54 2.28
CA GLN A 3 5.08 -14.00 2.22
C GLN A 3 4.34 -14.46 3.47
N SER A 4 3.20 -15.12 3.31
CA SER A 4 2.57 -15.87 4.39
C SER A 4 3.29 -17.20 4.49
N PRO A 5 4.13 -17.46 5.52
CA PRO A 5 4.59 -18.81 5.76
C PRO A 5 3.40 -19.55 6.36
N LYS A 6 2.95 -20.59 5.67
CA LYS A 6 2.14 -21.62 6.33
C LYS A 6 2.91 -22.08 7.57
N TYR A 7 2.19 -22.13 8.69
CA TYR A 7 2.62 -22.61 10.02
C TYR A 7 3.79 -23.59 9.95
N GLY A 8 4.98 -23.14 10.38
CA GLY A 8 6.20 -23.93 10.53
C GLY A 8 7.10 -23.27 11.57
N ALA A 9 7.81 -24.08 12.36
CA ALA A 9 8.48 -23.70 13.60
C ALA A 9 9.76 -22.83 13.47
N GLU A 10 9.98 -22.16 12.34
CA GLU A 10 11.09 -21.23 12.15
C GLU A 10 10.60 -19.77 12.09
N PRO A 11 11.24 -18.81 12.79
CA PRO A 11 10.79 -17.43 12.84
C PRO A 11 10.98 -16.76 11.48
N GLY A 12 9.90 -16.67 10.71
CA GLY A 12 9.86 -15.91 9.46
C GLY A 12 10.11 -14.42 9.70
N VAL A 13 10.61 -13.73 8.69
CA VAL A 13 10.82 -12.28 8.68
C VAL A 13 9.88 -11.65 7.65
N LYS A 14 9.13 -10.63 8.05
CA LYS A 14 8.22 -9.83 7.20
C LYS A 14 8.85 -8.48 6.91
N ILE A 15 8.87 -8.03 5.66
CA ILE A 15 9.29 -6.67 5.32
C ILE A 15 8.04 -5.83 5.06
N TYR A 16 7.73 -4.90 5.96
CA TYR A 16 6.64 -3.94 5.77
C TYR A 16 7.18 -2.74 4.99
N SER A 17 6.55 -2.39 3.87
CA SER A 17 6.97 -1.28 3.02
C SER A 17 5.83 -0.28 2.85
N HIS A 18 6.10 1.00 3.10
CA HIS A 18 5.17 2.09 2.87
C HIS A 18 5.26 2.55 1.42
N LEU A 19 4.12 2.67 0.74
CA LEU A 19 4.02 3.07 -0.65
C LEU A 19 3.32 4.42 -0.75
N SER A 20 3.92 5.37 -1.46
CA SER A 20 3.28 6.66 -1.76
C SER A 20 2.34 6.56 -2.96
N ASP A 21 1.55 7.61 -3.18
CA ASP A 21 0.66 7.70 -4.32
C ASP A 21 1.36 7.72 -5.68
N HIS A 22 2.66 8.04 -5.69
CA HIS A 22 3.53 8.00 -6.87
C HIS A 22 4.27 6.65 -7.02
N PHE A 23 3.80 5.58 -6.36
CA PHE A 23 4.40 4.24 -6.39
C PHE A 23 5.84 4.17 -5.83
N ALA A 24 6.32 5.23 -5.19
CA ALA A 24 7.61 5.26 -4.53
C ALA A 24 7.50 4.64 -3.13
N SER A 25 8.43 3.75 -2.79
CA SER A 25 8.55 3.26 -1.41
C SER A 25 9.31 4.28 -0.59
N PHE A 26 8.72 4.82 0.46
CA PHE A 26 9.36 5.84 1.31
C PHE A 26 9.78 5.31 2.70
N GLY A 27 9.46 4.06 3.00
CA GLY A 27 9.95 3.38 4.20
C GLY A 27 9.83 1.88 4.05
N SER A 28 10.84 1.13 4.49
CA SER A 28 10.78 -0.32 4.60
C SER A 28 11.34 -0.73 5.95
N ARG A 29 10.58 -1.51 6.72
CA ARG A 29 11.00 -2.03 8.03
C ARG A 29 10.88 -3.54 8.08
N ILE A 30 11.92 -4.15 8.61
CA ILE A 30 12.00 -5.59 8.84
C ILE A 30 11.28 -5.90 10.16
N MET A 31 10.37 -6.87 10.12
CA MET A 31 9.53 -7.31 11.23
C MET A 31 9.66 -8.82 11.44
N SER A 32 9.47 -9.28 12.67
CA SER A 32 9.25 -10.71 12.95
C SER A 32 7.88 -11.15 12.43
N ALA A 33 7.76 -12.35 11.86
CA ALA A 33 6.52 -12.87 11.27
C ALA A 33 5.35 -12.97 12.24
N THR A 34 5.61 -12.98 13.56
CA THR A 34 4.61 -13.06 14.63
C THR A 34 4.12 -11.69 15.12
N ALA A 35 4.74 -10.59 14.71
CA ALA A 35 4.33 -9.25 15.13
C ALA A 35 3.17 -8.73 14.25
N GLY A 36 2.11 -8.20 14.88
CA GLY A 36 1.03 -7.51 14.17
C GLY A 36 1.58 -6.31 13.40
N GLU A 37 1.15 -6.11 12.15
CA GLU A 37 1.67 -5.07 11.24
C GLU A 37 1.20 -3.65 11.63
N ALA A 38 0.07 -3.57 12.35
CA ALA A 38 -0.61 -2.34 12.74
C ALA A 38 0.25 -1.30 13.49
N PRO A 39 1.09 -1.66 14.48
CA PRO A 39 1.87 -0.69 15.23
C PRO A 39 3.01 -0.09 14.41
N TYR A 40 3.50 -0.81 13.41
CA TYR A 40 4.62 -0.39 12.56
C TYR A 40 4.18 0.50 11.40
N VAL A 41 2.89 0.45 11.05
CA VAL A 41 2.26 1.42 10.16
C VAL A 41 2.46 2.85 10.67
N LEU A 42 2.17 3.07 11.95
CA LEU A 42 2.30 4.38 12.58
C LEU A 42 3.75 4.84 12.61
N ASP A 43 4.69 3.94 12.86
CA ASP A 43 6.11 4.28 12.85
C ASP A 43 6.55 4.84 11.50
N GLY A 44 6.18 4.19 10.39
CA GLY A 44 6.58 4.66 9.06
C GLY A 44 5.79 5.86 8.56
N LEU A 45 4.55 6.05 9.02
CA LEU A 45 3.78 7.28 8.75
C LEU A 45 4.42 8.48 9.44
N VAL A 46 4.76 8.34 10.71
CA VAL A 46 5.44 9.40 11.48
C VAL A 46 6.80 9.66 10.82
N LEU A 47 7.65 8.64 10.59
CA LEU A 47 8.96 8.72 9.89
C LEU A 47 8.91 9.32 8.48
N GLY A 48 7.79 9.19 7.76
CA GLY A 48 7.64 9.66 6.38
C GLY A 48 7.21 11.12 6.23
N VAL A 49 6.67 11.75 7.28
CA VAL A 49 6.08 13.10 7.22
C VAL A 49 7.09 14.18 6.82
N GLU A 50 8.36 14.03 7.17
CA GLU A 50 9.38 15.05 6.86
C GLU A 50 9.65 15.18 5.35
N ASN A 51 9.36 14.14 4.55
CA ASN A 51 9.66 14.12 3.12
C ASN A 51 8.41 14.17 2.22
N LEU A 52 7.23 13.81 2.74
CA LEU A 52 5.97 13.73 1.99
C LEU A 52 4.80 14.15 2.90
N PRO A 53 3.88 15.02 2.43
CA PRO A 53 2.64 15.32 3.15
C PRO A 53 1.70 14.11 3.08
N LEU A 54 1.84 13.19 4.03
CA LEU A 54 1.05 11.98 4.14
C LEU A 54 -0.25 12.27 4.88
N HIS A 55 -1.39 12.19 4.18
CA HIS A 55 -2.70 12.49 4.76
C HIS A 55 -3.56 11.24 5.00
N GLU A 56 -3.44 10.24 4.13
CA GLU A 56 -4.26 9.02 4.16
C GLU A 56 -3.38 7.76 4.09
N HIS A 57 -3.72 6.74 4.86
CA HIS A 57 -3.02 5.45 4.84
C HIS A 57 -3.97 4.27 4.66
N TYR A 58 -3.68 3.45 3.66
CA TYR A 58 -4.49 2.28 3.29
C TYR A 58 -3.82 0.98 3.78
N THR A 59 -4.56 0.14 4.50
CA THR A 59 -4.07 -1.18 4.95
C THR A 59 -5.08 -2.29 4.73
N ASP A 60 -4.59 -3.52 4.57
CA ASP A 60 -5.43 -4.70 4.69
C ASP A 60 -5.94 -4.90 6.12
N THR A 61 -7.14 -5.49 6.20
CA THR A 61 -7.96 -5.67 7.41
C THR A 61 -7.20 -6.18 8.65
N GLY A 62 -6.11 -6.93 8.47
CA GLY A 62 -5.30 -7.52 9.54
C GLY A 62 -4.57 -6.53 10.46
N GLY A 63 -4.52 -5.25 10.10
CA GLY A 63 -3.89 -4.18 10.89
C GLY A 63 -4.85 -3.26 11.67
N ALA A 64 -6.17 -3.43 11.55
CA ALA A 64 -7.12 -2.44 12.06
C ALA A 64 -7.51 -2.69 13.52
N THR A 65 -6.71 -2.20 14.48
CA THR A 65 -7.05 -2.22 15.91
C THR A 65 -7.61 -0.88 16.38
N ASP A 66 -8.44 -0.88 17.43
CA ASP A 66 -8.99 0.36 18.03
C ASP A 66 -7.87 1.35 18.37
N HIS A 67 -6.77 0.88 18.96
CA HIS A 67 -5.62 1.71 19.32
C HIS A 67 -4.99 2.44 18.12
N VAL A 68 -4.95 1.80 16.95
CA VAL A 68 -4.40 2.40 15.73
C VAL A 68 -5.33 3.48 15.21
N PHE A 69 -6.64 3.25 15.22
CA PHE A 69 -7.62 4.28 14.89
C PHE A 69 -7.46 5.52 15.80
N ALA A 70 -7.32 5.30 17.10
CA ALA A 70 -7.14 6.39 18.07
C ALA A 70 -5.86 7.19 17.81
N LEU A 71 -4.71 6.51 17.68
CA LEU A 71 -3.43 7.19 17.49
C LEU A 71 -3.35 7.89 16.13
N CYS A 72 -3.85 7.27 15.05
CA CYS A 72 -3.90 7.92 13.74
C CYS A 72 -4.69 9.23 13.81
N HIS A 73 -5.90 9.20 14.39
CA HIS A 73 -6.72 10.40 14.54
C HIS A 73 -6.00 11.50 15.33
N LEU A 74 -5.44 11.17 16.49
CA LEU A 74 -4.76 12.14 17.37
C LEU A 74 -3.49 12.74 16.75
N LEU A 75 -2.83 11.97 15.87
CA LEU A 75 -1.65 12.43 15.13
C LEU A 75 -2.02 13.22 13.86
N GLY A 76 -3.30 13.26 13.47
CA GLY A 76 -3.78 13.98 12.29
C GLY A 76 -3.78 13.17 11.00
N PHE A 77 -3.63 11.84 11.10
CA PHE A 77 -3.67 10.94 9.95
C PHE A 77 -5.05 10.31 9.80
N ARG A 78 -5.54 10.21 8.56
CA ARG A 78 -6.74 9.44 8.27
C ARG A 78 -6.37 7.99 7.98
N PHE A 79 -6.77 7.09 8.88
CA PHE A 79 -6.56 5.65 8.73
C PHE A 79 -7.72 5.02 7.96
N ALA A 80 -7.44 4.47 6.79
CA ALA A 80 -8.45 3.92 5.88
C ALA A 80 -8.22 2.42 5.60
N PRO A 81 -8.48 1.54 6.57
CA PRO A 81 -8.36 0.10 6.34
C PRO A 81 -9.49 -0.40 5.44
N ARG A 82 -9.20 -1.37 4.57
CA ARG A 82 -10.26 -2.09 3.85
C ARG A 82 -11.08 -2.90 4.84
N LEU A 83 -12.35 -2.56 4.97
CA LEU A 83 -13.28 -3.28 5.83
C LEU A 83 -13.83 -4.50 5.08
N ARG A 84 -13.34 -5.68 5.46
CA ARG A 84 -14.00 -6.96 5.15
C ARG A 84 -15.00 -7.30 6.26
N ASP A 85 -16.04 -8.05 5.91
CA ASP A 85 -17.02 -8.64 6.84
C ASP A 85 -17.70 -7.61 7.75
N ILE A 86 -18.33 -6.60 7.12
CA ILE A 86 -19.06 -5.53 7.83
C ILE A 86 -20.16 -6.10 8.73
N ALA A 87 -20.79 -7.21 8.33
CA ALA A 87 -21.87 -7.86 9.09
C ALA A 87 -21.44 -8.27 10.51
N ASP A 88 -20.17 -8.61 10.70
CA ASP A 88 -19.64 -9.05 11.99
C ASP A 88 -19.18 -7.89 12.87
N ARG A 89 -19.12 -6.66 12.32
CA ARG A 89 -18.64 -5.48 13.03
C ARG A 89 -19.78 -4.76 13.75
N LYS A 90 -19.60 -4.58 15.05
CA LYS A 90 -20.49 -3.75 15.88
C LYS A 90 -19.98 -2.32 15.99
N LEU A 91 -20.89 -1.37 15.83
CA LEU A 91 -20.68 0.06 16.01
C LEU A 91 -20.57 0.41 17.51
N GLY A 92 -19.72 1.36 17.86
CA GLY A 92 -19.68 1.92 19.19
C GLY A 92 -20.87 2.83 19.45
N SER A 93 -21.49 2.72 20.62
CA SER A 93 -22.68 3.50 20.99
C SER A 93 -22.36 4.46 22.14
N ILE A 94 -22.87 5.70 22.09
CA ILE A 94 -22.75 6.65 23.22
C ILE A 94 -23.92 6.44 24.18
N ALA A 95 -25.13 6.30 23.64
CA ALA A 95 -26.32 5.92 24.40
C ALA A 95 -26.52 4.40 24.43
N ALA A 96 -27.48 3.92 25.21
CA ALA A 96 -27.87 2.51 25.19
C ALA A 96 -28.26 2.07 23.76
N PRO A 97 -27.93 0.84 23.32
CA PRO A 97 -28.29 0.35 21.99
C PRO A 97 -29.77 0.49 21.63
N SER A 98 -30.66 0.35 22.62
CA SER A 98 -32.10 0.52 22.48
C SER A 98 -32.55 1.95 22.12
N ALA A 99 -31.68 2.95 22.28
CA ALA A 99 -31.94 4.31 21.84
C ALA A 99 -31.87 4.45 20.31
N TYR A 100 -31.20 3.52 19.62
CA TYR A 100 -30.95 3.57 18.17
C TYR A 100 -31.91 2.65 17.41
N LYS A 101 -33.18 3.07 17.32
CA LYS A 101 -34.25 2.27 16.70
C LYS A 101 -33.96 1.93 15.24
N GLY A 102 -34.14 0.67 14.86
CA GLY A 102 -33.99 0.17 13.49
C GLY A 102 -32.58 -0.27 13.11
N ILE A 103 -31.57 0.03 13.93
CA ILE A 103 -30.16 -0.37 13.72
C ILE A 103 -29.56 -1.02 14.96
N GLU A 104 -30.37 -1.43 15.94
CA GLU A 104 -29.92 -2.01 17.20
C GLU A 104 -29.02 -3.23 16.99
N CYS A 105 -29.29 -4.00 15.93
CA CYS A 105 -28.51 -5.18 15.56
C CYS A 105 -27.06 -4.82 15.14
N LEU A 106 -26.80 -3.60 14.70
CA LEU A 106 -25.47 -3.11 14.34
C LEU A 106 -24.74 -2.50 15.55
N MET A 107 -25.46 -2.15 16.61
CA MET A 107 -24.89 -1.50 17.78
C MET A 107 -24.18 -2.51 18.69
N GLY A 108 -22.99 -2.13 19.15
CA GLY A 108 -22.22 -2.85 20.16
C GLY A 108 -22.40 -2.24 21.54
N ARG A 109 -21.52 -2.67 22.45
CA ARG A 109 -21.48 -2.13 23.82
C ARG A 109 -21.28 -0.61 23.84
N THR A 110 -21.80 0.03 24.87
CA THR A 110 -21.60 1.47 25.06
C THR A 110 -20.12 1.82 25.23
N ILE A 111 -19.76 2.99 24.73
CA ILE A 111 -18.42 3.56 24.85
C ILE A 111 -18.31 4.21 26.22
N LYS A 112 -17.27 3.84 26.98
CA LYS A 112 -17.05 4.40 28.33
C LYS A 112 -16.37 5.76 28.24
N THR A 113 -17.11 6.78 27.86
CA THR A 113 -16.61 8.17 27.71
C THR A 113 -15.97 8.73 28.98
N ALA A 114 -16.45 8.31 30.16
CA ALA A 114 -15.85 8.68 31.45
C ALA A 114 -14.39 8.20 31.58
N ALA A 115 -14.05 7.01 31.05
CA ALA A 115 -12.68 6.50 31.08
C ALA A 115 -11.76 7.33 30.18
N ILE A 116 -12.25 7.73 28.99
CA ILE A 116 -11.51 8.61 28.08
C ILE A 116 -11.20 9.95 28.77
N LYS A 117 -12.21 10.55 29.42
CA LYS A 117 -12.05 11.83 30.13
C LYS A 117 -11.09 11.72 31.31
N ALA A 118 -11.13 10.62 32.06
CA ALA A 118 -10.32 10.43 33.24
C ALA A 118 -8.82 10.27 32.93
N ASP A 119 -8.48 9.74 31.76
CA ASP A 119 -7.09 9.46 31.35
C ASP A 119 -6.68 10.33 30.12
N TRP A 120 -7.39 11.42 29.85
CA TRP A 120 -7.18 12.28 28.68
C TRP A 120 -5.78 12.89 28.63
N ASP A 121 -5.30 13.42 29.76
CA ASP A 121 -3.98 14.07 29.84
C ASP A 121 -2.85 13.09 29.51
N ASP A 122 -2.98 11.82 29.91
CA ASP A 122 -2.00 10.78 29.60
C ASP A 122 -2.07 10.34 28.14
N ILE A 123 -3.26 10.32 27.53
CA ILE A 123 -3.43 10.12 26.08
C ILE A 123 -2.71 11.23 25.31
N VAL A 124 -2.95 12.49 25.67
CA VAL A 124 -2.30 13.65 25.03
C VAL A 124 -0.78 13.59 25.22
N ARG A 125 -0.30 13.21 26.41
CA ARG A 125 1.13 13.05 26.68
C ARG A 125 1.78 11.99 25.78
N ILE A 126 1.12 10.85 25.58
CA ILE A 126 1.59 9.81 24.64
C ILE A 126 1.72 10.39 23.22
N VAL A 127 0.70 11.10 22.75
CA VAL A 127 0.69 11.67 21.41
C VAL A 127 1.78 12.72 21.25
N ALA A 128 1.98 13.57 22.27
CA ALA A 128 3.06 14.56 22.29
C ALA A 128 4.43 13.87 22.23
N SER A 129 4.68 12.83 23.03
CA SER A 129 5.94 12.08 22.98
C SER A 129 6.21 11.42 21.62
N ILE A 130 5.16 11.02 20.91
CA ILE A 130 5.28 10.51 19.54
C ILE A 130 5.63 11.65 18.56
N LYS A 131 4.93 12.79 18.65
CA LYS A 131 5.19 13.96 17.79
C LYS A 131 6.57 14.55 17.99
N GLU A 132 7.08 14.54 19.22
CA GLU A 132 8.45 14.95 19.58
C GLU A 132 9.50 13.85 19.31
N TRP A 133 9.13 12.76 18.64
CA TRP A 133 10.03 11.65 18.27
C TRP A 133 10.76 10.96 19.43
N THR A 134 10.31 11.21 20.66
CA THR A 134 10.96 10.66 21.85
C THR A 134 10.74 9.15 21.94
N VAL A 135 9.59 8.65 21.43
CA VAL A 135 9.25 7.23 21.43
C VAL A 135 8.50 6.86 20.16
N ALA A 136 8.88 5.73 19.53
CA ALA A 136 8.16 5.19 18.38
C ALA A 136 6.76 4.67 18.77
N PRO A 137 5.71 4.92 17.96
CA PRO A 137 4.36 4.40 18.17
C PRO A 137 4.29 2.89 18.45
N SER A 138 5.09 2.09 17.75
CA SER A 138 5.12 0.63 17.91
C SER A 138 5.60 0.18 19.29
N VAL A 139 6.51 0.95 19.90
CA VAL A 139 7.03 0.69 21.25
C VAL A 139 5.93 0.96 22.28
N ILE A 140 5.20 2.07 22.13
CA ILE A 140 4.07 2.42 23.00
C ILE A 140 2.99 1.35 22.90
N LEU A 141 2.55 1.01 21.69
CA LEU A 141 1.51 0.01 21.48
C LEU A 141 1.90 -1.38 22.01
N ARG A 142 3.17 -1.77 21.87
CA ARG A 142 3.67 -3.02 22.46
C ARG A 142 3.65 -2.98 23.99
N LYS A 143 4.02 -1.85 24.59
CA LYS A 143 3.98 -1.65 26.04
C LYS A 143 2.56 -1.66 26.58
N LEU A 144 1.62 -1.00 25.90
CA LEU A 144 0.20 -1.04 26.26
C LEU A 144 -0.36 -2.46 26.17
N ALA A 145 -0.05 -3.17 25.07
CA ALA A 145 -0.49 -4.54 24.84
C ALA A 145 0.10 -5.58 25.83
N ALA A 146 1.23 -5.28 26.47
CA ALA A 146 1.83 -6.15 27.49
C ALA A 146 1.04 -6.14 28.82
N TYR A 147 0.29 -5.07 29.11
CA TYR A 147 -0.39 -4.86 30.41
C TYR A 147 -1.92 -4.68 30.28
N LYS A 148 -2.57 -5.41 29.36
CA LYS A 148 -3.99 -5.23 28.98
C LYS A 148 -5.02 -5.26 30.11
N ARG A 149 -4.79 -5.97 31.22
CA ARG A 149 -5.81 -6.18 32.26
C ARG A 149 -5.75 -5.17 33.42
N GLN A 150 -4.72 -4.34 33.49
CA GLN A 150 -4.51 -3.40 34.59
C GLN A 150 -4.27 -1.95 34.12
N ASN A 151 -4.11 -1.73 32.82
CA ASN A 151 -3.75 -0.43 32.30
C ASN A 151 -4.99 0.39 31.93
N ARG A 152 -5.31 1.39 32.76
CA ARG A 152 -6.39 2.35 32.52
C ARG A 152 -6.21 3.12 31.21
N LEU A 153 -4.97 3.46 30.86
CA LEU A 153 -4.62 4.19 29.65
C LEU A 153 -4.82 3.36 28.36
N ASP A 154 -4.47 2.07 28.41
CA ASP A 154 -4.78 1.11 27.31
C ASP A 154 -6.29 1.05 27.07
N PHE A 155 -7.06 0.91 28.15
CA PHE A 155 -8.52 0.88 28.06
C PHE A 155 -9.10 2.20 27.51
N ALA A 156 -8.66 3.35 28.02
CA ALA A 156 -9.12 4.65 27.57
C ALA A 156 -8.79 4.90 26.08
N LEU A 157 -7.58 4.54 25.65
CA LEU A 157 -7.15 4.65 24.25
C LEU A 157 -7.95 3.70 23.34
N ALA A 158 -8.26 2.49 23.80
CA ALA A 158 -9.14 1.58 23.08
C ALA A 158 -10.58 2.13 22.94
N GLU A 159 -11.16 2.72 24.00
CA GLU A 159 -12.49 3.34 23.94
C GLU A 159 -12.53 4.52 22.95
N LEU A 160 -11.50 5.36 22.94
CA LEU A 160 -11.36 6.43 21.95
C LEU A 160 -11.27 5.86 20.53
N GLY A 161 -10.46 4.81 20.36
CA GLY A 161 -10.32 4.09 19.10
C GLY A 161 -11.62 3.50 18.57
N ARG A 162 -12.51 3.07 19.47
CA ARG A 162 -13.85 2.60 19.11
C ARG A 162 -14.73 3.73 18.57
N ILE A 163 -14.58 4.97 19.04
CA ILE A 163 -15.28 6.14 18.47
C ILE A 163 -14.83 6.33 17.03
N GLU A 164 -13.53 6.46 16.81
CA GLU A 164 -12.94 6.69 15.49
C GLU A 164 -13.25 5.56 14.50
N ARG A 165 -13.14 4.30 14.95
CA ARG A 165 -13.54 3.16 14.12
C ARG A 165 -15.02 3.20 13.76
N THR A 166 -15.88 3.67 14.65
CA THR A 166 -17.33 3.79 14.39
C THR A 166 -17.58 4.86 13.34
N LEU A 167 -17.00 6.05 13.51
CA LEU A 167 -17.09 7.15 12.54
C LEU A 167 -16.58 6.70 11.16
N PHE A 168 -15.43 6.06 11.09
CA PHE A 168 -14.90 5.51 9.84
C PHE A 168 -15.82 4.46 9.22
N THR A 169 -16.44 3.60 10.03
CA THR A 169 -17.38 2.58 9.54
C THR A 169 -18.63 3.24 8.94
N LEU A 170 -19.13 4.33 9.54
CA LEU A 170 -20.25 5.10 9.00
C LEU A 170 -19.87 5.76 7.66
N ASP A 171 -18.73 6.44 7.60
CA ASP A 171 -18.19 7.02 6.37
C ASP A 171 -18.07 5.96 5.26
N TRP A 172 -17.57 4.77 5.61
CA TRP A 172 -17.41 3.65 4.68
C TRP A 172 -18.74 3.16 4.09
N LEU A 173 -19.80 3.14 4.90
CA LEU A 173 -21.13 2.73 4.47
C LEU A 173 -21.77 3.78 3.56
N GLU A 174 -21.64 5.06 3.93
CA GLU A 174 -22.29 6.18 3.27
C GLU A 174 -21.58 6.62 1.98
N GLN A 175 -20.25 6.52 1.90
CA GLN A 175 -19.45 7.14 0.84
C GLN A 175 -18.87 6.09 -0.13
N PRO A 176 -19.44 5.90 -1.33
CA PRO A 176 -18.85 5.03 -2.37
C PRO A 176 -17.46 5.49 -2.82
N ALA A 177 -17.19 6.79 -2.82
CA ALA A 177 -15.91 7.36 -3.23
C ALA A 177 -14.76 6.87 -2.32
N LEU A 178 -14.97 6.85 -1.00
CA LEU A 178 -13.99 6.34 -0.03
C LEU A 178 -13.64 4.87 -0.30
N ARG A 179 -14.65 4.05 -0.58
CA ARG A 179 -14.44 2.62 -0.92
C ARG A 179 -13.63 2.44 -2.20
N ARG A 180 -13.91 3.24 -3.23
CA ARG A 180 -13.15 3.20 -4.49
C ARG A 180 -11.70 3.64 -4.29
N ALA A 181 -11.48 4.72 -3.53
CA ALA A 181 -10.13 5.21 -3.22
C ALA A 181 -9.32 4.17 -2.44
N CYS A 182 -9.91 3.56 -1.41
CA CYS A 182 -9.29 2.47 -0.65
C CYS A 182 -8.94 1.26 -1.52
N GLN A 183 -9.86 0.82 -2.38
CA GLN A 183 -9.60 -0.28 -3.31
C GLN A 183 -8.49 0.07 -4.31
N ALA A 184 -8.49 1.30 -4.85
CA ALA A 184 -7.44 1.76 -5.75
C ALA A 184 -6.06 1.78 -5.06
N GLY A 185 -5.97 2.30 -3.83
CA GLY A 185 -4.74 2.29 -3.04
C GLY A 185 -4.21 0.88 -2.78
N LEU A 186 -5.09 -0.08 -2.46
CA LEU A 186 -4.70 -1.47 -2.28
C LEU A 186 -4.27 -2.15 -3.58
N ASN A 187 -4.96 -1.87 -4.69
CA ASN A 187 -4.55 -2.36 -6.00
C ASN A 187 -3.13 -1.88 -6.38
N LYS A 188 -2.71 -0.67 -5.96
CA LYS A 188 -1.32 -0.19 -6.14
C LYS A 188 -0.32 -1.08 -5.39
N GLY A 189 -0.64 -1.42 -4.14
CA GLY A 189 0.17 -2.34 -3.32
C GLY A 189 0.26 -3.74 -3.91
N GLU A 190 -0.86 -4.30 -4.35
CA GLU A 190 -0.92 -5.59 -5.04
C GLU A 190 -0.10 -5.59 -6.33
N ALA A 191 -0.26 -4.58 -7.19
CA ALA A 191 0.51 -4.46 -8.43
C ALA A 191 2.02 -4.38 -8.19
N ARG A 192 2.46 -3.60 -7.18
CA ARG A 192 3.85 -3.58 -6.73
C ARG A 192 4.30 -4.96 -6.25
N HIS A 193 3.46 -5.68 -5.51
CA HIS A 193 3.78 -7.03 -5.04
C HIS A 193 3.92 -8.02 -6.19
N THR A 194 3.05 -7.98 -7.19
CA THR A 194 3.17 -8.84 -8.36
C THR A 194 4.45 -8.54 -9.16
N LEU A 195 4.79 -7.26 -9.34
CA LEU A 195 6.06 -6.86 -9.95
C LEU A 195 7.27 -7.33 -9.14
N ALA A 196 7.25 -7.12 -7.82
CA ALA A 196 8.30 -7.58 -6.92
C ALA A 196 8.48 -9.09 -7.00
N ALA A 197 7.38 -9.85 -7.04
CA ALA A 197 7.41 -11.30 -7.20
C ALA A 197 8.00 -11.70 -8.55
N ALA A 198 7.63 -11.04 -9.65
CA ALA A 198 8.18 -11.30 -10.98
C ALA A 198 9.70 -11.07 -11.04
N ILE A 199 10.19 -9.96 -10.47
CA ILE A 199 11.63 -9.69 -10.35
C ILE A 199 12.33 -10.78 -9.52
N TYR A 200 11.66 -11.26 -8.46
CA TYR A 200 12.23 -12.25 -7.53
C TYR A 200 12.16 -13.70 -8.01
N THR A 201 11.32 -14.01 -9.01
CA THR A 201 10.93 -15.40 -9.37
C THR A 201 12.12 -16.28 -9.77
N ASN A 202 13.26 -15.71 -10.17
CA ASN A 202 14.46 -16.48 -10.55
C ASN A 202 15.54 -16.63 -9.46
N ARG A 203 15.14 -16.84 -8.20
CA ARG A 203 15.90 -17.67 -7.26
C ARG A 203 15.02 -18.82 -6.80
N GLN A 204 15.42 -20.05 -7.11
CA GLN A 204 14.82 -21.34 -6.73
C GLN A 204 14.52 -21.49 -5.22
N GLY A 205 13.56 -20.74 -4.69
CA GLY A 205 12.87 -20.97 -3.42
C GLY A 205 13.71 -21.11 -2.14
N ARG A 206 14.99 -20.69 -2.09
CA ARG A 206 15.81 -20.84 -0.88
C ARG A 206 16.51 -19.54 -0.48
N PHE A 207 16.14 -19.04 0.69
CA PHE A 207 16.91 -18.06 1.45
C PHE A 207 17.90 -18.82 2.34
N THR A 208 19.19 -18.71 2.06
CA THR A 208 20.27 -19.17 2.94
C THR A 208 21.11 -17.99 3.46
N ASP A 209 20.53 -16.79 3.53
CA ASP A 209 21.23 -15.63 4.08
C ASP A 209 20.88 -15.45 5.56
N ARG A 210 21.92 -15.55 6.40
CA ARG A 210 21.80 -15.57 7.86
C ARG A 210 21.85 -14.18 8.52
N SER A 211 22.29 -13.12 7.83
CA SER A 211 22.44 -11.78 8.42
C SER A 211 21.32 -10.82 8.01
N LEU A 212 20.92 -9.94 8.95
CA LEU A 212 19.94 -8.88 8.74
C LEU A 212 20.39 -7.87 7.67
N GLU A 213 21.67 -7.54 7.66
CA GLU A 213 22.27 -6.59 6.71
C GLU A 213 22.14 -7.04 5.24
N ASN A 214 22.37 -8.33 4.95
CA ASN A 214 22.19 -8.88 3.61
C ASN A 214 20.73 -8.83 3.15
N GLN A 215 19.78 -8.93 4.08
CA GLN A 215 18.35 -8.80 3.79
C GLN A 215 17.98 -7.34 3.48
N GLU A 216 18.55 -6.37 4.20
CA GLU A 216 18.36 -4.94 3.94
C GLU A 216 18.90 -4.51 2.57
N PHE A 217 20.13 -4.90 2.23
CA PHE A 217 20.70 -4.60 0.91
C PHE A 217 19.86 -5.16 -0.23
N ARG A 218 19.34 -6.39 -0.09
CA ARG A 218 18.45 -6.97 -1.11
C ARG A 218 17.11 -6.28 -1.19
N ALA A 219 16.51 -5.90 -0.06
CA ALA A 219 15.27 -5.13 -0.06
C ALA A 219 15.46 -3.77 -0.74
N SER A 220 16.58 -3.10 -0.48
CA SER A 220 16.96 -1.84 -1.12
C SER A 220 17.14 -2.01 -2.63
N GLY A 221 17.90 -3.02 -3.07
CA GLY A 221 18.10 -3.31 -4.49
C GLY A 221 16.80 -3.65 -5.24
N LEU A 222 15.91 -4.43 -4.61
CA LEU A 222 14.59 -4.71 -5.17
C LEU A 222 13.74 -3.43 -5.29
N ASN A 223 13.76 -2.59 -4.26
CA ASN A 223 13.05 -1.30 -4.30
C ASN A 223 13.60 -0.38 -5.40
N LEU A 224 14.92 -0.36 -5.60
CA LEU A 224 15.57 0.39 -6.68
C LEU A 224 15.11 -0.08 -8.06
N LEU A 225 15.08 -1.40 -8.30
CA LEU A 225 14.62 -1.97 -9.57
C LEU A 225 13.14 -1.65 -9.84
N ILE A 226 12.28 -1.78 -8.83
CA ILE A 226 10.86 -1.42 -8.95
C ILE A 226 10.70 0.07 -9.28
N ALA A 227 11.46 0.94 -8.62
CA ALA A 227 11.44 2.37 -8.88
C ALA A 227 11.93 2.71 -10.30
N ALA A 228 13.00 2.05 -10.77
CA ALA A 228 13.52 2.22 -12.11
C ALA A 228 12.51 1.79 -13.19
N ILE A 229 11.86 0.64 -13.00
CA ILE A 229 10.78 0.16 -13.88
C ILE A 229 9.60 1.13 -13.88
N SER A 230 9.17 1.57 -12.69
CA SER A 230 8.08 2.54 -12.56
C SER A 230 8.40 3.84 -13.31
N TYR A 231 9.61 4.35 -13.14
CA TYR A 231 10.06 5.59 -13.78
C TYR A 231 10.10 5.46 -15.29
N TRP A 232 10.68 4.37 -15.79
CA TRP A 232 10.68 4.03 -17.21
C TRP A 232 9.26 3.99 -17.76
N ASN A 233 8.37 3.24 -17.12
CA ASN A 233 6.99 3.11 -17.58
C ASN A 233 6.25 4.44 -17.59
N THR A 234 6.42 5.31 -16.59
CA THR A 234 5.80 6.65 -16.58
C THR A 234 6.22 7.46 -17.81
N ILE A 235 7.52 7.48 -18.14
CA ILE A 235 8.03 8.18 -19.32
C ILE A 235 7.43 7.62 -20.61
N TYR A 236 7.43 6.29 -20.77
CA TYR A 236 6.97 5.67 -22.02
C TYR A 236 5.45 5.68 -22.17
N LEU A 237 4.69 5.66 -21.07
CA LEU A 237 3.25 5.87 -21.09
C LEU A 237 2.91 7.28 -21.57
N ASP A 238 3.58 8.32 -21.06
CA ASP A 238 3.40 9.69 -21.55
C ASP A 238 3.72 9.81 -23.06
N ARG A 239 4.85 9.23 -23.49
CA ARG A 239 5.21 9.20 -24.92
C ARG A 239 4.18 8.45 -25.77
N ALA A 240 3.66 7.33 -25.28
CA ALA A 240 2.63 6.57 -25.98
C ALA A 240 1.33 7.38 -26.12
N VAL A 241 0.92 8.09 -25.07
CA VAL A 241 -0.25 8.98 -25.10
C VAL A 241 -0.05 10.12 -26.09
N GLN A 242 1.12 10.78 -26.08
CA GLN A 242 1.45 11.83 -27.04
C GLN A 242 1.44 11.32 -28.48
N HIS A 243 1.98 10.13 -28.72
CA HIS A 243 1.96 9.49 -30.03
C HIS A 243 0.53 9.19 -30.50
N LEU A 244 -0.31 8.61 -29.63
CA LEU A 244 -1.72 8.31 -29.94
C LEU A 244 -2.52 9.57 -30.26
N ASN A 245 -2.36 10.63 -29.45
CA ASN A 245 -2.99 11.93 -29.69
C ASN A 245 -2.52 12.53 -31.03
N GLY A 246 -1.22 12.45 -31.33
CA GLY A 246 -0.66 12.90 -32.62
C GLY A 246 -1.14 12.09 -33.82
N ALA A 247 -1.47 10.81 -33.62
CA ALA A 247 -2.04 9.93 -34.64
C ALA A 247 -3.58 10.07 -34.77
N GLY A 248 -4.20 11.02 -34.08
CA GLY A 248 -5.64 11.29 -34.15
C GLY A 248 -6.51 10.42 -33.23
N THR A 249 -5.90 9.63 -32.34
CA THR A 249 -6.63 8.86 -31.31
C THR A 249 -6.70 9.68 -30.04
N THR A 250 -7.90 10.14 -29.68
CA THR A 250 -8.11 10.97 -28.48
C THR A 250 -8.06 10.11 -27.21
N CYS A 251 -7.04 10.33 -26.37
CA CYS A 251 -6.97 9.72 -25.05
C CYS A 251 -7.76 10.56 -24.04
N ASP A 252 -8.83 10.00 -23.47
CA ASP A 252 -9.62 10.67 -22.42
C ASP A 252 -8.75 10.91 -21.17
N PRO A 253 -8.53 12.16 -20.74
CA PRO A 253 -7.77 12.48 -19.54
C PRO A 253 -8.31 11.81 -18.27
N ALA A 254 -9.62 11.56 -18.19
CA ALA A 254 -10.22 10.86 -17.04
C ALA A 254 -9.74 9.41 -16.94
N LEU A 255 -9.49 8.76 -18.08
CA LEU A 255 -8.95 7.39 -18.12
C LEU A 255 -7.45 7.34 -17.85
N LEU A 256 -6.71 8.39 -18.22
CA LEU A 256 -5.27 8.47 -17.95
C LEU A 256 -4.96 8.45 -16.45
N ALA A 257 -5.84 9.02 -15.62
CA ALA A 257 -5.73 8.97 -14.16
C ALA A 257 -5.78 7.55 -13.57
N HIS A 258 -6.23 6.56 -14.36
CA HIS A 258 -6.33 5.16 -13.96
C HIS A 258 -5.16 4.29 -14.47
N LEU A 259 -4.21 4.85 -15.21
CA LEU A 259 -3.02 4.13 -15.65
C LEU A 259 -2.09 3.81 -14.48
N SER A 260 -1.49 2.62 -14.52
CA SER A 260 -0.51 2.17 -13.54
C SER A 260 0.85 1.98 -14.21
N PRO A 261 1.93 2.60 -13.70
CA PRO A 261 3.29 2.39 -14.21
C PRO A 261 3.88 1.05 -13.73
N MET A 262 3.07 0.17 -13.12
CA MET A 262 3.54 -1.11 -12.60
C MET A 262 3.50 -2.25 -13.62
N GLY A 263 3.15 -2.04 -14.89
CA GLY A 263 3.19 -3.12 -15.89
C GLY A 263 4.62 -3.57 -16.24
N TRP A 264 4.85 -4.87 -16.45
CA TRP A 264 6.20 -5.38 -16.81
C TRP A 264 6.21 -6.40 -17.94
N ALA A 265 5.08 -6.67 -18.59
CA ALA A 265 5.03 -7.66 -19.67
C ALA A 265 5.94 -7.31 -20.86
N HIS A 266 6.25 -6.02 -21.05
CA HIS A 266 7.16 -5.50 -22.07
C HIS A 266 8.63 -5.46 -21.62
N ILE A 267 8.95 -5.91 -20.40
CA ILE A 267 10.31 -5.89 -19.83
C ILE A 267 10.77 -7.33 -19.64
N SER A 268 11.89 -7.68 -20.30
CA SER A 268 12.57 -8.94 -20.04
C SER A 268 13.26 -8.90 -18.67
N LEU A 269 12.67 -9.56 -17.67
CA LEU A 269 13.23 -9.68 -16.31
C LEU A 269 14.19 -10.86 -16.17
N THR A 270 14.26 -11.73 -17.18
CA THR A 270 15.07 -12.95 -17.20
C THR A 270 15.78 -13.10 -18.54
N GLY A 271 17.00 -13.63 -18.52
CA GLY A 271 17.82 -13.86 -19.71
C GLY A 271 19.25 -13.40 -19.50
N ASP A 272 20.06 -13.51 -20.55
CA ASP A 272 21.44 -13.05 -20.55
C ASP A 272 21.49 -11.56 -20.89
N TYR A 273 22.02 -10.75 -19.97
CA TYR A 273 22.18 -9.32 -20.15
C TYR A 273 23.58 -9.01 -20.66
N LEU A 274 23.70 -8.71 -21.96
CA LEU A 274 24.94 -8.27 -22.57
C LEU A 274 25.13 -6.77 -22.35
N TRP A 275 25.71 -6.39 -21.21
CA TRP A 275 25.92 -4.99 -20.83
C TRP A 275 26.80 -4.22 -21.82
N GLU A 276 27.69 -4.90 -22.54
CA GLU A 276 28.53 -4.30 -23.59
C GLU A 276 27.71 -3.83 -24.81
N GLN A 277 26.55 -4.46 -25.04
CA GLN A 277 25.61 -4.12 -26.11
C GLN A 277 24.45 -3.26 -25.61
N ALA A 278 24.44 -2.90 -24.32
CA ALA A 278 23.45 -1.98 -23.77
C ALA A 278 23.62 -0.62 -24.44
N ARG A 279 22.76 -0.36 -25.43
CA ARG A 279 22.78 0.88 -26.22
C ARG A 279 22.56 2.05 -25.27
N ARG A 280 23.62 2.81 -24.98
CA ARG A 280 23.50 4.09 -24.27
C ARG A 280 22.89 5.08 -25.24
N LEU A 281 21.62 5.41 -25.02
CA LEU A 281 20.99 6.50 -25.73
C LEU A 281 21.59 7.83 -25.24
N PRO A 282 21.84 8.78 -26.15
CA PRO A 282 22.16 10.15 -25.79
C PRO A 282 21.10 10.76 -24.86
N THR A 283 21.52 11.71 -24.04
CA THR A 283 20.61 12.42 -23.14
C THR A 283 19.47 13.06 -23.94
N GLY A 284 18.22 12.71 -23.61
CA GLY A 284 17.02 13.21 -24.28
C GLY A 284 16.51 12.33 -25.44
N GLU A 285 17.25 11.28 -25.81
CA GLU A 285 16.77 10.26 -26.74
C GLU A 285 16.06 9.13 -26.02
N PHE A 286 15.09 8.52 -26.70
CA PHE A 286 14.27 7.43 -26.17
C PHE A 286 14.25 6.25 -27.14
N HIS A 287 14.00 5.07 -26.62
CA HIS A 287 13.73 3.90 -27.44
C HIS A 287 12.45 4.11 -28.26
N PRO A 288 12.37 3.50 -29.46
CA PRO A 288 11.16 3.54 -30.27
C PRO A 288 10.00 2.86 -29.53
N LEU A 289 8.79 3.35 -29.77
CA LEU A 289 7.56 2.67 -29.31
C LEU A 289 7.31 1.45 -30.20
N ASN A 290 6.86 0.34 -29.60
CA ASN A 290 6.37 -0.80 -30.35
C ASN A 290 4.93 -0.51 -30.82
N ASP A 291 4.79 -0.03 -32.05
CA ASP A 291 3.48 0.19 -32.67
C ASP A 291 2.96 -1.10 -33.33
N SER A 292 1.97 -1.73 -32.72
CA SER A 292 1.30 -2.91 -33.28
C SER A 292 0.55 -2.61 -34.59
N MET A 293 0.13 -1.36 -34.82
CA MET A 293 -0.56 -0.93 -36.04
C MET A 293 0.41 -0.71 -37.20
N ALA A 294 1.67 -0.34 -36.92
CA ALA A 294 2.73 -0.29 -37.93
C ALA A 294 3.07 -1.68 -38.49
N HIS A 295 3.02 -2.72 -37.65
CA HIS A 295 3.25 -4.09 -38.08
C HIS A 295 2.16 -4.64 -39.02
N LEU A 296 0.90 -4.21 -38.86
CA LEU A 296 -0.21 -4.64 -39.73
C LEU A 296 -0.21 -3.96 -41.11
N LYS A 297 0.37 -2.76 -41.25
CA LYS A 297 0.45 -2.05 -42.54
C LYS A 297 1.45 -2.68 -43.53
N LEU A 298 2.41 -3.47 -43.05
CA LEU A 298 3.42 -4.12 -43.90
C LEU A 298 2.92 -5.42 -44.56
N VAL A 299 1.77 -5.95 -44.17
CA VAL A 299 1.19 -7.20 -44.71
C VAL A 299 0.11 -6.91 -45.76
N VAL A 300 0.38 -5.99 -46.69
CA VAL A 300 -0.41 -5.85 -47.92
C VAL A 300 0.38 -6.52 -49.05
N CYS A 301 -0.03 -7.73 -49.42
CA CYS A 301 0.59 -8.50 -50.49
C CYS A 301 0.44 -7.75 -51.84
N PRO A 302 1.48 -7.61 -52.66
CA PRO A 302 1.33 -7.04 -54.00
C PRO A 302 0.52 -7.99 -54.90
N PRO A 303 -0.26 -7.47 -55.87
CA PRO A 303 -1.05 -8.31 -56.77
C PRO A 303 -0.12 -9.18 -57.62
N SER A 304 -0.39 -10.49 -57.64
CA SER A 304 0.34 -11.49 -58.42
C SER A 304 0.32 -11.15 -59.91
N ALA A 305 1.50 -11.06 -60.52
CA ALA A 305 1.66 -10.91 -61.97
C ALA A 305 1.14 -12.17 -62.72
N PRO A 306 0.54 -12.02 -63.91
CA PRO A 306 -0.05 -13.14 -64.64
C PRO A 306 1.04 -14.05 -65.23
N MET A 307 0.88 -15.37 -65.05
CA MET A 307 1.74 -16.40 -65.62
C MET A 307 1.65 -16.40 -67.15
N ALA A 308 2.82 -16.39 -67.82
CA ALA A 308 2.93 -16.67 -69.24
C ALA A 308 2.58 -18.15 -69.53
N GLN A 309 1.68 -18.35 -70.49
CA GLN A 309 1.28 -19.66 -71.00
C GLN A 309 2.34 -20.24 -71.93
N ILE A 310 2.56 -21.56 -71.84
CA ILE A 310 2.88 -22.43 -72.97
C ILE A 310 1.62 -23.26 -73.22
#